data_AF-A0A9E2A9W6-F1
#
_entry.id   AF-A0A9E2A9W6-F1
#
_cell.length_a   1.000
_cell.length_b   1.000
_cell.length_c   1.000
_cell.angle_alpha   90.00
_cell.angle_beta   90.00
_cell.angle_gamma   90.00
#
_symmetry.space_group_name_H-M   'P 1'
#
loop_
_entity.id
_entity.type
_entity.pdbx_description
1 polymer ?
#
loop_
_entity_poly.entity_id
_entity_poly.type
_entity_poly.pdbx_seq_one_letter_code
_entity_poly.pdbx_strand_id
1 'polypeptide(L)'
;MARKAFGHGAGAGLVVSYESYQVALRFLTAALNQENGIALVQGPRGSGKTTIVTEQAAWWQRDVPVAVFDGKKSATRELISGMLAQYGVEVIPQQDEQMLQTLGNYLSQKARSGMAPILIIDNADRLGSSTLSLLNWLADLDAQGRWSLRIVLTGTERLADLAGKHSMRNLERRHPAIFTLNPLTLREAVIYLRTRHVIAGGEKPEELFPVSVCERLHELSRGWPGRLNDFALEAMVRMEELKDTRGLPRIIVTRDGDTLAEYSLTKRECIIGRDKMADIVVDDKYVSKLHAMLQLYNNGVVLLDLNSTNGTLINSVETKKAVLRNNDIISLGSHRLKIENAPAISDDMAEKIRRADTLTLKNLDDVRRSRARHNIVAMKHRQ
;
A
#
# COMPACT_ATOMS: atom_id res chain seq x y z
N MET A 1 -7.23 -4.67 0.24
CA MET A 1 -6.66 -3.33 0.50
C MET A 1 -5.30 -3.12 -0.17
N ALA A 2 -4.35 -4.05 -0.03
CA ALA A 2 -2.97 -3.92 -0.55
C ALA A 2 -2.86 -3.50 -2.03
N ARG A 3 -3.61 -4.17 -2.93
CA ARG A 3 -3.61 -3.83 -4.37
C ARG A 3 -4.13 -2.42 -4.66
N LYS A 4 -5.08 -1.91 -3.87
CA LYS A 4 -5.58 -0.52 -4.01
C LYS A 4 -4.49 0.48 -3.60
N ALA A 5 -3.74 0.18 -2.56
CA ALA A 5 -2.67 1.03 -2.05
C ALA A 5 -1.41 1.00 -2.92
N PHE A 6 -0.99 -0.16 -3.42
CA PHE A 6 0.34 -0.37 -4.02
C PHE A 6 0.32 -1.03 -5.41
N GLY A 7 -0.84 -1.28 -6.01
CA GLY A 7 -0.94 -1.89 -7.34
C GLY A 7 -0.49 -0.98 -8.48
N HIS A 8 -0.16 -1.60 -9.61
CA HIS A 8 0.05 -0.91 -10.88
C HIS A 8 -1.28 -0.35 -11.40
N GLY A 9 -1.31 0.90 -11.85
CA GLY A 9 -2.53 1.54 -12.37
C GLY A 9 -3.52 1.98 -11.28
N ALA A 10 -3.08 2.06 -10.02
CA ALA A 10 -3.89 2.66 -8.97
C ALA A 10 -4.16 4.13 -9.34
N GLY A 11 -5.41 4.43 -9.70
CA GLY A 11 -5.82 5.57 -10.52
C GLY A 11 -5.56 6.98 -9.94
N ALA A 12 -5.99 7.98 -10.70
CA ALA A 12 -6.00 9.40 -10.30
C ALA A 12 -6.62 9.54 -8.90
N GLY A 13 -5.80 9.84 -7.90
CA GLY A 13 -6.23 9.88 -6.50
C GLY A 13 -5.19 9.35 -5.49
N LEU A 14 -4.19 8.57 -5.91
CA LEU A 14 -3.12 8.06 -5.03
C LEU A 14 -1.82 8.88 -5.08
N VAL A 15 -1.95 10.17 -5.38
CA VAL A 15 -0.83 11.09 -5.49
C VAL A 15 -0.32 11.41 -4.10
N VAL A 16 0.97 11.20 -3.90
CA VAL A 16 1.63 11.61 -2.66
C VAL A 16 2.52 12.79 -2.95
N SER A 17 2.32 13.88 -2.22
CA SER A 17 3.19 15.04 -2.26
C SER A 17 4.41 14.82 -1.36
N TYR A 18 5.60 14.91 -1.95
CA TYR A 18 6.89 14.90 -1.27
C TYR A 18 7.84 15.88 -1.96
N GLU A 19 8.98 16.18 -1.35
CA GLU A 19 9.86 17.29 -1.77
C GLU A 19 10.36 17.13 -3.22
N SER A 20 10.95 15.98 -3.55
CA SER A 20 11.45 15.67 -4.89
C SER A 20 10.36 15.71 -5.96
N TYR A 21 9.12 15.34 -5.62
CA TYR A 21 7.96 15.47 -6.49
C TYR A 21 7.60 16.93 -6.74
N GLN A 22 7.56 17.75 -5.69
CA GLN A 22 7.28 19.18 -5.80
C GLN A 22 8.37 19.92 -6.60
N VAL A 23 9.63 19.51 -6.49
CA VAL A 23 10.72 20.02 -7.34
C VAL A 23 10.44 19.74 -8.82
N ALA A 24 10.02 18.52 -9.17
CA ALA A 24 9.71 18.15 -10.54
C ALA A 24 8.52 18.95 -11.12
N LEU A 25 7.46 19.18 -10.34
CA LEU A 25 6.32 20.00 -10.77
C LEU A 25 6.71 21.46 -10.99
N ARG A 26 7.52 22.03 -10.09
CA ARG A 26 8.05 23.40 -10.26
C ARG A 26 8.92 23.51 -11.50
N PHE A 27 9.76 22.51 -11.75
CA PHE A 27 10.56 22.45 -12.97
C PHE A 27 9.67 22.46 -14.23
N LEU A 28 8.66 21.59 -14.29
CA LEU A 28 7.75 21.51 -15.44
C LEU A 28 7.06 22.86 -15.71
N THR A 29 6.55 23.48 -14.65
CA THR A 29 5.90 24.80 -14.74
C THR A 29 6.87 25.87 -15.23
N ALA A 30 8.09 25.91 -14.70
CA ALA A 30 9.11 26.86 -15.13
C ALA A 30 9.52 26.63 -16.59
N ALA A 31 9.79 25.39 -16.99
CA ALA A 31 10.20 25.01 -18.34
C ALA A 31 9.13 25.34 -19.39
N LEU A 32 7.85 25.13 -19.06
CA LEU A 32 6.76 25.49 -19.97
C LEU A 32 6.46 26.99 -20.00
N ASN A 33 6.85 27.77 -19.00
CA ASN A 33 6.68 29.23 -19.00
C ASN A 33 7.83 29.98 -19.69
N GLN A 34 9.01 29.37 -19.81
CA GLN A 34 10.12 29.91 -20.60
C GLN A 34 9.76 30.06 -22.08
N GLU A 35 10.45 30.93 -22.81
CA GLU A 35 10.24 31.10 -24.25
C GLU A 35 10.38 29.79 -25.02
N ASN A 36 11.33 28.95 -24.61
CA ASN A 36 11.62 27.64 -25.20
C ASN A 36 10.45 26.67 -25.17
N GLY A 37 9.65 26.62 -24.10
CA GLY A 37 8.39 25.87 -24.01
C GLY A 37 8.47 24.35 -24.23
N ILE A 38 9.64 23.73 -24.05
CA ILE A 38 9.84 22.27 -24.13
C ILE A 38 10.51 21.77 -22.84
N ALA A 39 9.94 20.72 -22.26
CA ALA A 39 10.48 20.03 -21.09
C ALA A 39 10.70 18.53 -21.35
N LEU A 40 11.85 18.02 -20.93
CA LEU A 40 12.22 16.61 -20.94
C LEU A 40 12.31 16.11 -19.49
N VAL A 41 11.50 15.11 -19.13
CA VAL A 41 11.54 14.47 -17.80
C VAL A 41 12.06 13.04 -17.92
N GLN A 42 13.22 12.81 -17.32
CA GLN A 42 13.96 11.55 -17.44
C GLN A 42 13.96 10.76 -16.13
N GLY A 43 14.05 9.44 -16.25
CA GLY A 43 14.29 8.56 -15.12
C GLY A 43 14.04 7.09 -15.48
N PRO A 44 14.45 6.14 -14.62
CA PRO A 44 14.25 4.73 -14.87
C PRO A 44 12.76 4.33 -14.86
N ARG A 45 12.45 3.10 -15.30
CA ARG A 45 11.08 2.57 -15.22
C ARG A 45 10.61 2.58 -13.76
N GLY A 46 9.39 3.06 -13.52
CA GLY A 46 8.82 3.14 -12.18
C GLY A 46 9.30 4.35 -11.35
N SER A 47 10.01 5.32 -11.95
CA SER A 47 10.45 6.52 -11.25
C SER A 47 9.35 7.54 -10.92
N GLY A 48 8.12 7.36 -11.44
CA GLY A 48 7.00 8.27 -11.22
C GLY A 48 6.75 9.30 -12.33
N LYS A 49 7.44 9.21 -13.47
CA LYS A 49 7.24 10.10 -14.64
C LYS A 49 5.78 10.24 -15.05
N THR A 50 5.13 9.11 -15.35
CA THR A 50 3.72 9.05 -15.76
C THR A 50 2.81 9.71 -14.73
N THR A 51 3.05 9.47 -13.43
CA THR A 51 2.29 10.07 -12.33
C THR A 51 2.46 11.60 -12.33
N ILE A 52 3.69 12.10 -12.44
CA ILE A 52 3.98 13.54 -12.45
C ILE A 52 3.27 14.22 -13.63
N VAL A 53 3.40 13.69 -14.85
CA VAL A 53 2.81 14.35 -16.03
C VAL A 53 1.30 14.22 -16.09
N THR A 54 0.72 13.11 -15.63
CA THR A 54 -0.73 12.92 -15.60
C THR A 54 -1.39 13.90 -14.63
N GLU A 55 -0.80 14.07 -13.44
CA GLU A 55 -1.28 15.04 -12.46
C GLU A 55 -1.16 16.46 -12.99
N GLN A 56 0.02 16.82 -13.48
CA GLN A 56 0.26 18.16 -13.99
C GLN A 56 -0.66 18.49 -15.20
N ALA A 57 -0.94 17.52 -16.05
CA ALA A 57 -1.92 17.66 -17.13
C ALA A 57 -3.31 18.03 -16.61
N ALA A 58 -3.80 17.34 -15.57
CA ALA A 58 -5.11 17.61 -14.99
C ALA A 58 -5.23 19.02 -14.40
N TRP A 59 -4.13 19.58 -13.91
CA TRP A 59 -4.06 20.98 -13.48
C TRP A 59 -4.10 21.95 -14.68
N TRP A 60 -3.27 21.73 -15.69
CA TRP A 60 -3.19 22.60 -16.87
C TRP A 60 -4.45 22.59 -17.75
N GLN A 61 -5.16 21.46 -17.82
CA GLN A 61 -6.41 21.32 -18.57
C GLN A 61 -7.50 22.31 -18.14
N ARG A 62 -7.38 22.94 -16.97
CA ARG A 62 -8.30 23.97 -16.49
C ARG A 62 -8.15 25.29 -17.25
N ASP A 63 -6.96 25.59 -17.74
CA ASP A 63 -6.60 26.90 -18.30
C ASP A 63 -6.24 26.83 -19.80
N VAL A 64 -5.65 25.72 -20.26
CA VAL A 64 -5.19 25.54 -21.65
C VAL A 64 -5.55 24.16 -22.19
N PRO A 65 -5.71 24.00 -23.51
CA PRO A 65 -5.90 22.68 -24.10
C PRO A 65 -4.68 21.78 -23.88
N VAL A 66 -4.89 20.57 -23.36
CA VAL A 66 -3.81 19.60 -23.11
C VAL A 66 -4.16 18.27 -23.74
N ALA A 67 -3.21 17.68 -24.47
CA ALA A 67 -3.33 16.34 -25.00
C ALA A 67 -2.22 15.44 -24.45
N VAL A 68 -2.57 14.24 -23.98
CA VAL A 68 -1.65 13.28 -23.35
C VAL A 68 -1.64 11.96 -24.10
N PHE A 69 -0.44 11.44 -24.41
CA PHE A 69 -0.25 10.20 -25.16
C PHE A 69 0.84 9.31 -24.55
N ASP A 70 0.71 8.00 -24.76
CA ASP A 70 1.79 7.04 -24.52
C ASP A 70 2.52 6.78 -25.84
N GLY A 71 3.82 7.07 -25.89
CA GLY A 71 4.67 6.91 -27.06
C GLY A 71 4.70 5.48 -27.61
N LYS A 72 4.39 4.45 -26.80
CA LYS A 72 4.26 3.06 -27.27
C LYS A 72 3.04 2.83 -28.18
N LYS A 73 1.98 3.65 -28.03
CA LYS A 73 0.66 3.44 -28.65
C LYS A 73 0.28 4.55 -29.63
N SER A 74 1.26 5.30 -30.15
CA SER A 74 1.00 6.53 -30.89
C SER A 74 1.45 6.41 -32.35
N ALA A 75 0.63 5.80 -33.20
CA ALA A 75 0.81 5.93 -34.64
C ALA A 75 0.58 7.40 -35.06
N THR A 76 1.23 7.86 -36.13
CA THR A 76 1.17 9.27 -36.55
C THR A 76 -0.26 9.79 -36.70
N ARG A 77 -1.13 9.03 -37.38
CA ARG A 77 -2.54 9.41 -37.61
C ARG A 77 -3.35 9.44 -36.30
N GLU A 78 -3.12 8.48 -35.41
CA GLU A 78 -3.76 8.42 -34.09
C GLU A 78 -3.33 9.59 -33.21
N LEU A 79 -2.06 10.02 -33.31
CA LEU A 79 -1.57 11.19 -32.59
C LEU A 79 -2.26 12.47 -33.08
N ILE A 80 -2.34 12.69 -34.41
CA ILE A 80 -2.98 13.88 -34.99
C ILE A 80 -4.46 13.95 -34.62
N SER A 81 -5.21 12.89 -34.92
CA SER A 81 -6.65 12.82 -34.65
C SER A 81 -6.94 12.86 -33.15
N GLY A 82 -6.14 12.17 -32.34
CA GLY A 82 -6.25 12.21 -30.88
C GLY A 82 -5.97 13.60 -30.30
N MET A 83 -5.00 14.34 -30.86
CA MET A 83 -4.69 15.70 -30.40
C MET A 83 -5.87 16.62 -30.65
N LEU A 84 -6.42 16.61 -31.87
CA LEU A 84 -7.61 17.38 -32.22
C LEU A 84 -8.77 17.05 -31.26
N ALA A 85 -9.06 15.76 -31.05
CA ALA A 85 -10.11 15.33 -30.15
C ALA A 85 -9.89 15.78 -28.68
N GLN A 86 -8.70 15.58 -28.12
CA GLN A 86 -8.39 16.00 -26.74
C GLN A 86 -8.35 17.53 -26.57
N TYR A 87 -8.10 18.27 -27.64
CA TYR A 87 -8.21 19.73 -27.67
C TYR A 87 -9.64 20.25 -27.87
N GLY A 88 -10.63 19.35 -28.07
CA GLY A 88 -12.03 19.72 -28.28
C GLY A 88 -12.35 20.16 -29.71
N VAL A 89 -11.52 19.79 -30.68
CA VAL A 89 -11.79 20.00 -32.12
C VAL A 89 -12.48 18.78 -32.68
N GLU A 90 -13.60 18.98 -33.38
CA GLU A 90 -14.32 17.91 -34.04
C GLU A 90 -13.47 17.25 -35.13
N VAL A 91 -13.30 15.93 -35.05
CA VAL A 91 -12.49 15.17 -35.99
C VAL A 91 -13.39 14.58 -37.07
N ILE A 92 -13.36 15.20 -38.25
CA ILE A 92 -14.07 14.71 -39.43
C ILE A 92 -13.13 13.74 -40.18
N PRO A 93 -13.61 12.58 -40.66
CA PRO A 93 -12.80 11.68 -41.50
C PRO A 93 -12.29 12.41 -42.74
N GLN A 94 -10.98 12.67 -42.77
CA GLN A 94 -10.31 13.41 -43.82
C GLN A 94 -8.96 12.76 -44.15
N GLN A 95 -8.31 13.25 -45.21
CA GLN A 95 -6.94 12.88 -45.54
C GLN A 95 -5.95 13.40 -44.48
N ASP A 96 -4.85 12.68 -44.28
CA ASP A 96 -3.87 12.99 -43.23
C ASP A 96 -3.30 14.42 -43.35
N GLU A 97 -3.10 14.91 -44.57
CA GLU A 97 -2.63 16.27 -44.84
C GLU A 97 -3.63 17.34 -44.37
N GLN A 98 -4.93 17.13 -44.60
CA GLN A 98 -5.99 18.06 -44.16
C GLN A 98 -6.11 18.09 -42.63
N MET A 99 -5.96 16.93 -41.97
CA MET A 99 -5.94 16.87 -40.51
C MET A 99 -4.71 17.60 -39.93
N LEU A 100 -3.54 17.47 -40.56
CA LEU A 100 -2.33 18.19 -40.18
C LEU A 100 -2.48 19.71 -40.33
N GLN A 101 -3.06 20.16 -41.44
CA GLN A 101 -3.35 21.58 -41.66
C GLN A 101 -4.33 22.12 -40.61
N THR A 102 -5.39 21.36 -40.31
CA THR A 102 -6.37 21.70 -39.27
C THR A 102 -5.69 21.83 -37.90
N LEU A 103 -4.83 20.86 -37.55
CA LEU A 103 -4.06 20.90 -36.31
C LEU A 103 -3.14 22.12 -36.26
N GLY A 104 -2.35 22.39 -37.31
CA GLY A 104 -1.45 23.54 -37.36
C GLY A 104 -2.16 24.88 -37.21
N ASN A 105 -3.30 25.03 -37.89
CA ASN A 105 -4.15 26.23 -37.79
C ASN A 105 -4.71 26.41 -36.38
N TYR A 106 -5.23 25.35 -35.77
CA TYR A 106 -5.75 25.37 -34.40
C TYR A 106 -4.68 25.78 -33.39
N LEU A 107 -3.51 25.13 -33.44
CA LEU A 107 -2.39 25.42 -32.53
C LEU A 107 -1.95 26.89 -32.63
N SER A 108 -1.78 27.38 -33.86
CA SER A 108 -1.37 28.76 -34.12
C SER A 108 -2.42 29.78 -33.64
N GLN A 109 -3.72 29.50 -33.85
CA GLN A 109 -4.81 30.34 -33.37
C GLN A 109 -4.81 30.43 -31.83
N LYS A 110 -4.71 29.29 -31.14
CA LYS A 110 -4.71 29.25 -29.67
C LYS A 110 -3.48 29.95 -29.08
N ALA A 111 -2.32 29.79 -29.70
CA ALA A 111 -1.11 30.48 -29.28
C ALA A 111 -1.21 32.01 -29.40
N ARG A 112 -1.82 32.55 -30.47
CA ARG A 112 -2.08 33.99 -30.61
C ARG A 112 -2.98 34.54 -29.50
N SER A 113 -3.91 33.72 -29.00
CA SER A 113 -4.76 34.08 -27.85
C SER A 113 -4.08 33.95 -26.49
N GLY A 114 -2.78 33.63 -26.45
CA GLY A 114 -2.02 33.42 -25.20
C GLY A 114 -2.26 32.07 -24.54
N MET A 115 -3.03 31.17 -25.18
CA MET A 115 -3.41 29.85 -24.67
C MET A 115 -2.71 28.74 -25.47
N ALA A 116 -1.39 28.85 -25.66
CA ALA A 116 -0.61 27.86 -26.41
C ALA A 116 -0.87 26.44 -25.87
N PRO A 117 -1.41 25.51 -26.68
CA PRO A 117 -1.74 24.16 -26.22
C PRO A 117 -0.52 23.38 -25.73
N ILE A 118 -0.77 22.41 -24.87
CA ILE A 118 0.25 21.51 -24.32
C ILE A 118 0.09 20.12 -24.94
N LEU A 119 1.19 19.56 -25.44
CA LEU A 119 1.30 18.16 -25.82
C LEU A 119 2.22 17.43 -24.83
N ILE A 120 1.72 16.36 -24.24
CA ILE A 120 2.47 15.48 -23.34
C ILE A 120 2.60 14.11 -24.02
N ILE A 121 3.84 13.66 -24.20
CA ILE A 121 4.12 12.29 -24.64
C ILE A 121 4.89 11.56 -23.54
N ASP A 122 4.20 10.68 -22.83
CA ASP A 122 4.81 9.76 -21.87
C ASP A 122 5.52 8.63 -22.62
N ASN A 123 6.69 8.19 -22.14
CA ASN A 123 7.52 7.17 -22.81
C ASN A 123 7.87 7.54 -24.26
N ALA A 124 8.22 8.81 -24.50
CA ALA A 124 8.61 9.35 -25.80
C ALA A 124 9.85 8.68 -26.43
N ASP A 125 10.69 8.04 -25.61
CA ASP A 125 11.82 7.21 -26.07
C ASP A 125 11.38 5.94 -26.82
N ARG A 126 10.07 5.66 -26.89
CA ARG A 126 9.47 4.54 -27.62
C ARG A 126 8.76 4.95 -28.91
N LEU A 127 8.79 6.22 -29.28
CA LEU A 127 8.16 6.71 -30.51
C LEU A 127 8.81 6.11 -31.76
N GLY A 128 7.97 5.80 -32.76
CA GLY A 128 8.44 5.43 -34.10
C GLY A 128 8.99 6.63 -34.88
N SER A 129 9.79 6.37 -35.92
CA SER A 129 10.43 7.41 -36.75
C SER A 129 9.45 8.40 -37.39
N SER A 130 8.31 7.91 -37.89
CA SER A 130 7.27 8.76 -38.50
C SER A 130 6.63 9.71 -37.47
N THR A 131 6.38 9.23 -36.25
CA THR A 131 5.81 10.06 -35.17
C THR A 131 6.83 11.06 -34.63
N LEU A 132 8.13 10.68 -34.58
CA LEU A 132 9.21 11.62 -34.27
C LEU A 132 9.33 12.74 -35.30
N SER A 133 9.17 12.42 -36.59
CA SER A 133 9.20 13.42 -37.66
C SER A 133 8.05 14.43 -37.52
N LEU A 134 6.85 13.94 -37.18
CA LEU A 134 5.71 14.80 -36.84
C LEU A 134 6.00 15.67 -35.61
N LEU A 135 6.54 15.09 -34.53
CA LEU A 135 6.90 15.84 -33.33
C LEU A 135 7.93 16.94 -33.63
N ASN A 136 8.93 16.65 -34.46
CA ASN A 136 9.91 17.62 -34.91
C ASN A 136 9.28 18.74 -35.76
N TRP A 137 8.30 18.43 -36.61
CA TRP A 137 7.55 19.46 -37.34
C TRP A 137 6.71 20.33 -36.39
N LEU A 138 5.97 19.72 -35.45
CA LEU A 138 5.16 20.42 -34.45
C LEU A 138 5.99 21.38 -33.57
N ALA A 139 7.24 21.00 -33.26
CA ALA A 139 8.13 21.82 -32.46
C ALA A 139 8.49 23.16 -33.14
N ASP A 140 8.47 23.23 -34.47
CA ASP A 140 8.83 24.41 -35.29
C ASP A 140 7.65 25.35 -35.54
N LEU A 141 6.43 24.95 -35.20
CA LEU A 141 5.26 25.80 -35.41
C LEU A 141 5.33 27.02 -34.49
N ASP A 142 5.28 28.21 -35.08
CA ASP A 142 5.14 29.48 -34.36
C ASP A 142 3.88 30.24 -34.80
N ALA A 143 3.49 31.20 -33.97
CA ALA A 143 2.52 32.21 -34.28
C ALA A 143 3.00 33.56 -33.76
N GLN A 144 3.48 34.41 -34.68
CA GLN A 144 3.96 35.77 -34.38
C GLN A 144 5.16 35.77 -33.41
N GLY A 145 6.14 34.88 -33.66
CA GLY A 145 7.35 34.79 -32.85
C GLY A 145 7.17 34.07 -31.50
N ARG A 146 6.01 33.45 -31.27
CA ARG A 146 5.76 32.58 -30.11
C ARG A 146 5.48 31.17 -30.59
N TRP A 147 6.09 30.17 -29.97
CA TRP A 147 5.82 28.78 -30.33
C TRP A 147 4.36 28.40 -30.12
N SER A 148 3.77 27.77 -31.14
CA SER A 148 2.36 27.40 -31.18
C SER A 148 2.02 26.22 -30.27
N LEU A 149 3.04 25.48 -29.83
CA LEU A 149 2.88 24.29 -28.99
C LEU A 149 3.92 24.25 -27.87
N ARG A 150 3.45 23.93 -26.66
CA ARG A 150 4.26 23.57 -25.50
C ARG A 150 4.38 22.05 -25.45
N ILE A 151 5.57 21.52 -25.22
CA ILE A 151 5.82 20.07 -25.32
C ILE A 151 6.44 19.55 -24.02
N VAL A 152 5.88 18.48 -23.46
CA VAL A 152 6.48 17.70 -22.38
C VAL A 152 6.72 16.29 -22.87
N LEU A 153 7.98 15.85 -22.83
CA LEU A 153 8.36 14.49 -23.17
C LEU A 153 8.89 13.79 -21.93
N THR A 154 8.39 12.59 -21.65
CA THR A 154 8.96 11.74 -20.60
C THR A 154 9.66 10.54 -21.20
N GLY A 155 10.68 10.02 -20.52
CA GLY A 155 11.33 8.80 -20.98
C GLY A 155 12.47 8.34 -20.09
N THR A 156 13.24 7.40 -20.62
CA THR A 156 14.55 7.06 -20.05
C THR A 156 15.59 8.13 -20.39
N GLU A 157 16.82 7.97 -19.88
CA GLU A 157 17.96 8.84 -20.20
C GLU A 157 18.26 8.93 -21.71
N ARG A 158 17.86 7.90 -22.48
CA ARG A 158 17.94 7.85 -23.95
C ARG A 158 17.16 8.95 -24.66
N LEU A 159 16.23 9.60 -23.97
CA LEU A 159 15.42 10.67 -24.55
C LEU A 159 16.26 11.91 -24.89
N ALA A 160 17.29 12.22 -24.10
CA ALA A 160 18.20 13.33 -24.40
C ALA A 160 19.01 13.03 -25.66
N ASP A 161 19.52 11.80 -25.79
CA ASP A 161 20.22 11.34 -27.00
C ASP A 161 19.33 11.40 -28.24
N LEU A 162 18.04 11.09 -28.08
CA LEU A 162 17.05 11.18 -29.15
C LEU A 162 16.82 12.63 -29.57
N ALA A 163 16.71 13.55 -28.61
CA ALA A 163 16.49 14.97 -28.86
C ALA A 163 17.67 15.63 -29.59
N GLY A 164 18.90 15.15 -29.39
CA GLY A 164 20.10 15.63 -30.08
C GLY A 164 20.35 15.02 -31.47
N LYS A 165 19.45 14.20 -32.01
CA LYS A 165 19.60 13.62 -33.35
C LYS A 165 19.26 14.64 -34.44
N HIS A 166 19.89 14.49 -35.59
CA HIS A 166 19.63 15.31 -36.79
C HIS A 166 18.15 15.35 -37.22
N SER A 167 17.39 14.29 -36.94
CA SER A 167 15.95 14.19 -37.22
C SER A 167 15.07 15.03 -36.27
N MET A 168 15.64 15.54 -35.18
CA MET A 168 14.95 16.29 -34.11
C MET A 168 15.46 17.74 -33.98
N ARG A 169 16.09 18.28 -35.04
CA ARG A 169 16.71 19.61 -35.07
C ARG A 169 15.80 20.75 -34.62
N ASN A 170 14.51 20.72 -34.93
CA ASN A 170 13.59 21.80 -34.54
C ASN A 170 13.27 21.73 -33.05
N LEU A 171 13.17 20.52 -32.51
CA LEU A 171 13.05 20.32 -31.07
C LEU A 171 14.34 20.75 -30.34
N GLU A 172 15.51 20.40 -30.89
CA GLU A 172 16.82 20.81 -30.36
C GLU A 172 17.01 22.33 -30.36
N ARG A 173 16.61 23.03 -31.44
CA ARG A 173 16.66 24.51 -31.55
C ARG A 173 15.90 25.24 -30.45
N ARG A 174 14.87 24.60 -29.88
CA ARG A 174 14.12 25.14 -28.75
C ARG A 174 14.83 24.92 -27.41
N HIS A 175 16.06 24.42 -27.40
CA HIS A 175 16.90 24.18 -26.21
C HIS A 175 16.07 23.59 -25.05
N PRO A 176 15.60 22.35 -25.19
CA PRO A 176 14.70 21.75 -24.21
C PRO A 176 15.30 21.73 -22.80
N ALA A 177 14.50 22.12 -21.81
CA ALA A 177 14.91 21.98 -20.41
C ALA A 177 14.88 20.50 -20.02
N ILE A 178 15.92 20.01 -19.36
CA ILE A 178 16.03 18.60 -18.94
C ILE A 178 15.95 18.50 -17.42
N PHE A 179 15.14 17.56 -16.93
CA PHE A 179 15.07 17.20 -15.52
C PHE A 179 15.14 15.68 -15.33
N THR A 180 16.09 15.24 -14.51
CA THR A 180 16.23 13.84 -14.13
C THR A 180 15.62 13.62 -12.76
N LEU A 181 14.66 12.70 -12.67
CA LEU A 181 14.04 12.32 -11.41
C LEU A 181 15.08 11.65 -10.50
N ASN A 182 15.06 12.02 -9.23
CA ASN A 182 15.85 11.36 -8.19
C ASN A 182 15.03 10.27 -7.48
N PRO A 183 15.69 9.23 -6.96
CA PRO A 183 15.03 8.29 -6.05
C PRO A 183 14.58 9.01 -4.77
N LEU A 184 13.52 8.51 -4.14
CA LEU A 184 13.05 8.99 -2.86
C LEU A 184 14.17 8.85 -1.82
N THR A 185 14.35 9.88 -1.00
CA THR A 185 15.07 9.74 0.27
C THR A 185 14.31 8.81 1.22
N LEU A 186 14.98 8.32 2.27
CA LEU A 186 14.30 7.49 3.28
C LEU A 186 13.09 8.23 3.89
N ARG A 187 13.26 9.52 4.20
CA ARG A 187 12.18 10.36 4.75
C ARG A 187 10.98 10.42 3.81
N GLU A 188 11.23 10.64 2.52
CA GLU A 188 10.17 10.66 1.51
C GLU A 188 9.55 9.28 1.31
N ALA A 189 10.31 8.19 1.41
CA ALA A 189 9.78 6.84 1.32
C ALA A 189 8.82 6.50 2.47
N VAL A 190 9.13 6.93 3.70
CA VAL A 190 8.19 6.80 4.84
C VAL A 190 6.90 7.56 4.55
N ILE A 191 7.00 8.83 4.12
CA ILE A 191 5.83 9.65 3.77
C ILE A 191 5.02 8.98 2.66
N TYR A 192 5.70 8.50 1.62
CA TYR A 192 5.10 7.83 0.47
C TYR A 192 4.29 6.60 0.84
N LEU A 193 4.92 5.64 1.54
CA LEU A 193 4.28 4.38 1.93
C LEU A 193 3.06 4.61 2.84
N ARG A 194 3.23 5.43 3.87
CA ARG A 194 2.16 5.70 4.84
C ARG A 194 1.00 6.46 4.21
N THR A 195 1.28 7.46 3.38
CA THR A 195 0.24 8.24 2.70
C THR A 195 -0.53 7.37 1.70
N ARG A 196 0.15 6.52 0.93
CA ARG A 196 -0.50 5.55 0.02
C ARG A 196 -1.43 4.59 0.76
N HIS A 197 -1.00 4.10 1.92
CA HIS A 197 -1.85 3.26 2.79
C HIS A 197 -3.11 4.01 3.24
N VAL A 198 -2.96 5.24 3.76
CA VAL A 198 -4.08 6.06 4.23
C VAL A 198 -5.06 6.39 3.11
N ILE A 199 -4.57 6.85 1.95
CA ILE A 199 -5.43 7.17 0.79
C ILE A 199 -6.21 5.93 0.32
N ALA A 200 -5.64 4.74 0.44
CA ALA A 200 -6.35 3.51 0.10
C ALA A 200 -7.48 3.14 1.10
N GLY A 201 -7.59 3.87 2.21
CA GLY A 201 -8.52 3.63 3.31
C GLY A 201 -7.88 2.89 4.49
N GLY A 202 -6.56 2.84 4.55
CA GLY A 202 -5.80 2.19 5.60
C GLY A 202 -5.78 3.00 6.90
N GLU A 203 -5.97 2.32 8.02
CA GLU A 203 -5.78 2.91 9.36
C GLU A 203 -4.38 2.58 9.89
N LYS A 204 -3.92 3.42 10.83
CA LYS A 204 -2.66 3.24 11.59
C LYS A 204 -1.45 2.85 10.73
N PRO A 205 -1.07 3.69 9.76
CA PRO A 205 0.02 3.38 8.83
C PRO A 205 1.35 3.07 9.53
N GLU A 206 1.59 3.60 10.72
CA GLU A 206 2.77 3.32 11.55
C GLU A 206 2.86 1.89 12.08
N GLU A 207 1.74 1.19 12.28
CA GLU A 207 1.76 -0.22 12.71
C GLU A 207 2.17 -1.15 11.54
N LEU A 208 1.71 -0.83 10.33
CA LEU A 208 2.02 -1.61 9.13
C LEU A 208 3.38 -1.22 8.50
N PHE A 209 3.69 0.07 8.53
CA PHE A 209 4.92 0.67 8.01
C PHE A 209 5.68 1.38 9.14
N PRO A 210 6.21 0.63 10.14
CA PRO A 210 7.18 1.18 11.07
C PRO A 210 8.45 1.60 10.32
N VAL A 211 9.25 2.47 10.94
CA VAL A 211 10.44 3.06 10.29
C VAL A 211 11.41 1.97 9.79
N SER A 212 11.64 0.92 10.58
CA SER A 212 12.49 -0.21 10.20
C SER A 212 12.02 -0.96 8.95
N VAL A 213 10.71 -1.11 8.77
CA VAL A 213 10.13 -1.71 7.56
C VAL A 213 10.31 -0.76 6.37
N CYS A 214 10.10 0.54 6.57
CA CYS A 214 10.31 1.55 5.53
C CYS A 214 11.79 1.60 5.09
N GLU A 215 12.73 1.52 6.03
CA GLU A 215 14.17 1.42 5.76
C GLU A 215 14.49 0.21 4.88
N ARG A 216 13.98 -0.97 5.25
CA ARG A 216 14.22 -2.19 4.46
C ARG A 216 13.61 -2.11 3.06
N LEU A 217 12.38 -1.59 2.94
CA LEU A 217 11.73 -1.41 1.64
C LEU A 217 12.46 -0.35 0.78
N HIS A 218 12.95 0.72 1.40
CA HIS A 218 13.73 1.76 0.74
C HIS A 218 15.05 1.20 0.17
N GLU A 219 15.78 0.41 0.96
CA GLU A 219 17.01 -0.26 0.54
C GLU A 219 16.77 -1.18 -0.67
N LEU A 220 15.77 -2.07 -0.59
CA LEU A 220 15.43 -3.02 -1.65
C LEU A 220 14.96 -2.33 -2.95
N SER A 221 14.19 -1.26 -2.80
CA SER A 221 13.68 -0.47 -3.93
C SER A 221 14.70 0.51 -4.50
N ARG A 222 15.80 0.77 -3.77
CA ARG A 222 16.74 1.87 -4.01
C ARG A 222 16.05 3.24 -4.07
N GLY A 223 14.96 3.39 -3.32
CA GLY A 223 14.14 4.61 -3.28
C GLY A 223 13.25 4.85 -4.50
N TRP A 224 13.16 3.95 -5.48
CA TRP A 224 12.30 4.18 -6.64
C TRP A 224 10.83 3.83 -6.34
N PRO A 225 9.86 4.75 -6.54
CA PRO A 225 8.46 4.55 -6.16
C PRO A 225 7.83 3.27 -6.71
N GLY A 226 8.08 2.92 -7.98
CA GLY A 226 7.55 1.71 -8.60
C GLY A 226 8.04 0.44 -7.90
N ARG A 227 9.34 0.31 -7.67
CA ARG A 227 9.89 -0.84 -6.93
C ARG A 227 9.43 -0.86 -5.49
N LEU A 228 9.31 0.32 -4.86
CA LEU A 228 8.82 0.46 -3.50
C LEU A 228 7.37 -0.05 -3.37
N ASN A 229 6.52 0.29 -4.34
CA ASN A 229 5.16 -0.25 -4.45
C ASN A 229 5.16 -1.77 -4.61
N ASP A 230 6.00 -2.31 -5.50
CA ASP A 230 6.08 -3.74 -5.76
C ASP A 230 6.42 -4.53 -4.49
N PHE A 231 7.48 -4.11 -3.78
CA PHE A 231 7.89 -4.76 -2.53
C PHE A 231 6.88 -4.57 -1.40
N ALA A 232 6.26 -3.39 -1.29
CA ALA A 232 5.21 -3.16 -0.29
C ALA A 232 3.99 -4.05 -0.55
N LEU A 233 3.56 -4.17 -1.80
CA LEU A 233 2.46 -5.04 -2.19
C LEU A 233 2.76 -6.51 -1.86
N GLU A 234 3.94 -6.99 -2.23
CA GLU A 234 4.39 -8.36 -1.96
C GLU A 234 4.43 -8.65 -0.45
N ALA A 235 4.98 -7.72 0.34
CA ALA A 235 5.05 -7.85 1.80
C ALA A 235 3.66 -7.91 2.45
N MET A 236 2.73 -7.06 2.00
CA MET A 236 1.36 -7.04 2.51
C MET A 236 0.58 -8.31 2.17
N VAL A 237 0.72 -8.83 0.95
CA VAL A 237 0.06 -10.07 0.52
C VAL A 237 0.57 -11.25 1.36
N ARG A 238 1.89 -11.38 1.54
CA ARG A 238 2.45 -12.42 2.41
C ARG A 238 1.99 -12.32 3.86
N MET A 239 1.85 -11.11 4.39
CA MET A 239 1.35 -10.91 5.75
C MET A 239 -0.10 -11.40 5.89
N GLU A 240 -0.93 -11.19 4.87
CA GLU A 240 -2.32 -11.64 4.83
C GLU A 240 -2.39 -13.19 4.75
N GLU A 241 -1.58 -13.81 3.89
CA GLU A 241 -1.44 -15.27 3.80
C GLU A 241 -0.97 -15.90 5.12
N LEU A 242 0.00 -15.27 5.82
CA LEU A 242 0.49 -15.71 7.13
C LEU A 242 -0.54 -15.55 8.25
N LYS A 243 -1.48 -14.60 8.14
CA LYS A 243 -2.61 -14.48 9.06
C LYS A 243 -3.63 -15.58 8.83
N ASP A 244 -3.88 -15.93 7.57
CA ASP A 244 -4.86 -16.94 7.19
C ASP A 244 -4.37 -18.38 7.47
N THR A 245 -3.05 -18.61 7.45
CA THR A 245 -2.44 -19.90 7.80
C THR A 245 -2.30 -20.17 9.30
N ARG A 246 -2.45 -19.16 10.17
CA ARG A 246 -2.59 -19.41 11.61
C ARG A 246 -4.03 -19.84 11.89
N GLY A 247 -4.27 -21.15 11.86
CA GLY A 247 -5.54 -21.71 12.34
C GLY A 247 -5.88 -21.18 13.74
N LEU A 248 -7.16 -21.17 14.11
CA LEU A 248 -7.57 -20.73 15.46
C LEU A 248 -6.75 -21.48 16.53
N PRO A 249 -6.32 -20.80 17.60
CA PRO A 249 -5.63 -21.46 18.70
C PRO A 249 -6.50 -22.62 19.21
N ARG A 250 -5.90 -23.79 19.43
CA ARG A 250 -6.62 -24.96 19.94
C ARG A 250 -5.91 -25.60 21.12
N ILE A 251 -6.68 -26.27 21.96
CA ILE A 251 -6.19 -27.09 23.07
C ILE A 251 -6.47 -28.56 22.75
N ILE A 252 -5.43 -29.37 22.80
CA ILE A 252 -5.51 -30.83 22.71
C ILE A 252 -5.36 -31.38 24.13
N VAL A 253 -6.41 -32.02 24.64
CA VAL A 253 -6.43 -32.63 25.98
C VAL A 253 -5.99 -34.08 25.85
N THR A 254 -4.95 -34.47 26.58
CA THR A 254 -4.43 -35.83 26.62
C THR A 254 -4.32 -36.36 28.04
N ARG A 255 -4.38 -37.69 28.16
CA ARG A 255 -4.15 -38.42 29.41
C ARG A 255 -3.53 -39.77 29.08
N ASP A 256 -2.51 -40.16 29.83
CA ASP A 256 -1.83 -41.46 29.69
C ASP A 256 -1.35 -41.78 28.25
N GLY A 257 -1.15 -40.75 27.42
CA GLY A 257 -0.73 -40.86 26.02
C GLY A 257 -1.87 -40.71 25.00
N ASP A 258 -3.13 -40.84 25.43
CA ASP A 258 -4.30 -40.78 24.55
C ASP A 258 -4.87 -39.36 24.44
N THR A 259 -5.30 -38.98 23.22
CA THR A 259 -6.04 -37.74 22.98
C THR A 259 -7.51 -37.93 23.34
N LEU A 260 -7.98 -37.17 24.32
CA LEU A 260 -9.36 -37.22 24.81
C LEU A 260 -10.29 -36.27 24.07
N ALA A 261 -9.81 -35.06 23.76
CA ALA A 261 -10.62 -34.03 23.11
C ALA A 261 -9.75 -32.91 22.50
N GLU A 262 -10.30 -32.23 21.50
CA GLU A 262 -9.74 -31.01 20.92
C GLU A 262 -10.74 -29.86 21.03
N TYR A 263 -10.27 -28.68 21.45
CA TYR A 263 -11.07 -27.48 21.63
C TYR A 263 -10.48 -26.31 20.86
N SER A 264 -11.20 -25.80 19.86
CA SER A 264 -10.86 -24.51 19.24
C SER A 264 -11.22 -23.36 20.17
N LEU A 265 -10.24 -22.53 20.49
CA LEU A 265 -10.41 -21.37 21.35
C LEU A 265 -11.01 -20.21 20.54
N THR A 266 -12.32 -20.06 20.62
CA THR A 266 -13.08 -19.01 19.90
C THR A 266 -13.57 -17.89 20.82
N LYS A 267 -13.68 -18.16 22.13
CA LYS A 267 -14.15 -17.20 23.13
C LYS A 267 -13.00 -16.37 23.67
N ARG A 268 -13.27 -15.11 24.05
CA ARG A 268 -12.28 -14.23 24.70
C ARG A 268 -11.78 -14.78 26.04
N GLU A 269 -12.64 -15.50 26.75
CA GLU A 269 -12.32 -16.18 28.01
C GLU A 269 -12.80 -17.63 27.92
N CYS A 270 -11.92 -18.56 28.29
CA CYS A 270 -12.20 -19.99 28.29
C CYS A 270 -11.74 -20.59 29.63
N ILE A 271 -12.68 -21.14 30.41
CA ILE A 271 -12.38 -21.70 31.73
C ILE A 271 -12.08 -23.19 31.61
N ILE A 272 -11.00 -23.62 32.26
CA ILE A 272 -10.60 -25.02 32.41
C ILE A 272 -10.91 -25.47 33.84
N GLY A 273 -11.54 -26.62 34.01
CA GLY A 273 -11.80 -27.17 35.33
C GLY A 273 -12.56 -28.49 35.30
N ARG A 274 -12.74 -29.11 36.47
CA ARG A 274 -13.50 -30.37 36.60
C ARG A 274 -15.01 -30.16 36.52
N ASP A 275 -15.50 -28.97 36.85
CA ASP A 275 -16.93 -28.71 36.85
C ASP A 275 -17.48 -28.71 35.42
N LYS A 276 -18.69 -29.28 35.22
CA LYS A 276 -19.35 -29.32 33.90
C LYS A 276 -19.67 -27.93 33.34
N MET A 277 -19.60 -26.89 34.18
CA MET A 277 -19.74 -25.50 33.77
C MET A 277 -18.46 -24.88 33.17
N ALA A 278 -17.32 -25.59 33.22
CA ALA A 278 -16.10 -25.18 32.53
C ALA A 278 -16.26 -25.29 31.00
N ASP A 279 -15.54 -24.44 30.27
CA ASP A 279 -15.52 -24.49 28.80
C ASP A 279 -14.69 -25.68 28.30
N ILE A 280 -13.63 -26.03 29.04
CA ILE A 280 -12.84 -27.25 28.86
C ILE A 280 -12.97 -28.06 30.15
N VAL A 281 -13.73 -29.15 30.08
CA VAL A 281 -13.98 -30.02 31.23
C VAL A 281 -12.86 -31.07 31.32
N VAL A 282 -12.19 -31.11 32.46
CA VAL A 282 -11.14 -32.08 32.78
C VAL A 282 -11.61 -32.90 33.99
N ASP A 283 -12.16 -34.08 33.74
CA ASP A 283 -12.73 -34.93 34.79
C ASP A 283 -11.64 -35.63 35.61
N ASP A 284 -11.13 -34.92 36.61
CA ASP A 284 -10.04 -35.38 37.46
C ASP A 284 -10.20 -34.86 38.89
N LYS A 285 -10.16 -35.76 39.87
CA LYS A 285 -10.29 -35.42 41.29
C LYS A 285 -9.22 -34.42 41.78
N TYR A 286 -8.08 -34.35 41.11
CA TYR A 286 -7.00 -33.40 41.40
C TYR A 286 -7.16 -32.05 40.68
N VAL A 287 -8.18 -31.89 39.84
CA VAL A 287 -8.49 -30.63 39.16
C VAL A 287 -9.62 -29.91 39.91
N SER A 288 -9.37 -28.65 40.28
CA SER A 288 -10.36 -27.77 40.91
C SER A 288 -11.56 -27.53 39.99
N LYS A 289 -12.73 -27.22 40.58
CA LYS A 289 -13.98 -27.00 39.84
C LYS A 289 -13.81 -25.95 38.73
N LEU A 290 -13.17 -24.84 39.05
CA LEU A 290 -12.66 -23.83 38.12
C LEU A 290 -11.16 -23.72 38.43
N HIS A 291 -10.32 -24.30 37.58
CA HIS A 291 -8.90 -24.50 37.86
C HIS A 291 -8.05 -23.38 37.25
N ALA A 292 -8.27 -23.09 35.98
CA ALA A 292 -7.51 -22.08 35.24
C ALA A 292 -8.40 -21.38 34.22
N MET A 293 -7.96 -20.23 33.72
CA MET A 293 -8.63 -19.48 32.67
C MET A 293 -7.64 -19.14 31.57
N LEU A 294 -8.03 -19.38 30.32
CA LEU A 294 -7.36 -18.87 29.14
C LEU A 294 -8.04 -17.57 28.71
N GLN A 295 -7.24 -16.54 28.49
CA GLN A 295 -7.67 -15.28 27.93
C GLN A 295 -7.05 -15.09 26.56
N LEU A 296 -7.91 -14.87 25.58
CA LEU A 296 -7.54 -14.71 24.19
C LEU A 296 -7.49 -13.23 23.85
N TYR A 297 -6.30 -12.79 23.42
CA TYR A 297 -6.06 -11.50 22.83
C TYR A 297 -5.77 -11.68 21.34
N ASN A 298 -5.90 -10.60 20.57
CA ASN A 298 -5.58 -10.61 19.13
C ASN A 298 -4.17 -11.14 18.84
N ASN A 299 -3.24 -10.94 19.78
CA ASN A 299 -1.83 -11.25 19.59
C ASN A 299 -1.31 -12.36 20.49
N GLY A 300 -2.13 -13.03 21.31
CA GLY A 300 -1.65 -14.15 22.13
C GLY A 300 -2.68 -14.73 23.09
N VAL A 301 -2.28 -15.81 23.77
CA VAL A 301 -3.11 -16.52 24.75
C VAL A 301 -2.43 -16.45 26.12
N VAL A 302 -3.17 -16.01 27.14
CA VAL A 302 -2.67 -15.92 28.51
C VAL A 302 -3.40 -16.93 29.39
N LEU A 303 -2.65 -17.74 30.13
CA LEU A 303 -3.19 -18.61 31.18
C LEU A 303 -3.12 -17.90 32.53
N LEU A 304 -4.20 -18.02 33.30
CA LEU A 304 -4.30 -17.60 34.69
C LEU A 304 -4.74 -18.79 35.55
N ASP A 305 -3.95 -19.15 36.55
CA ASP A 305 -4.37 -20.09 37.60
C ASP A 305 -5.43 -19.42 38.48
N LEU A 306 -6.56 -20.08 38.66
CA LEU A 306 -7.71 -19.56 39.41
C LEU A 306 -7.63 -19.92 40.90
N ASN A 307 -6.42 -19.84 41.46
CA ASN A 307 -6.07 -20.27 42.81
C ASN A 307 -6.44 -21.75 43.03
N SER A 308 -5.96 -22.59 42.12
CA SER A 308 -6.23 -24.03 42.15
C SER A 308 -5.56 -24.69 43.36
N THR A 309 -6.13 -25.83 43.79
CA THR A 309 -5.65 -26.56 44.97
C THR A 309 -4.28 -27.21 44.75
N ASN A 310 -4.05 -27.74 43.55
CA ASN A 310 -2.83 -28.50 43.22
C ASN A 310 -1.90 -27.74 42.27
N GLY A 311 -2.21 -26.49 41.95
CA GLY A 311 -1.43 -25.66 41.05
C GLY A 311 -1.60 -26.03 39.57
N THR A 312 -1.21 -25.09 38.72
CA THR A 312 -1.07 -25.27 37.26
C THR A 312 0.41 -25.30 36.91
N LEU A 313 0.86 -26.30 36.14
CA LEU A 313 2.23 -26.32 35.61
C LEU A 313 2.23 -26.07 34.11
N ILE A 314 3.20 -25.30 33.62
CA ILE A 314 3.45 -25.12 32.19
C ILE A 314 4.88 -25.59 31.92
N ASN A 315 5.02 -26.56 31.01
CA ASN A 315 6.30 -27.19 30.70
C ASN A 315 7.06 -27.63 31.98
N SER A 316 6.33 -28.22 32.93
CA SER A 316 6.82 -28.69 34.24
C SER A 316 7.20 -27.61 35.26
N VAL A 317 6.90 -26.33 34.99
CA VAL A 317 7.14 -25.22 35.92
C VAL A 317 5.81 -24.74 36.50
N GLU A 318 5.68 -24.74 37.83
CA GLU A 318 4.50 -24.20 38.50
C GLU A 318 4.32 -22.72 38.16
N THR A 319 3.14 -22.36 37.68
CA THR A 319 2.90 -21.02 37.14
C THR A 319 1.51 -20.51 37.49
N LYS A 320 1.44 -19.33 38.13
CA LYS A 320 0.17 -18.63 38.40
C LYS A 320 -0.35 -17.85 37.20
N LYS A 321 0.54 -17.36 36.34
CA LYS A 321 0.22 -16.57 35.14
C LYS A 321 1.28 -16.79 34.07
N ALA A 322 0.86 -17.11 32.85
CA ALA A 322 1.78 -17.30 31.73
C ALA A 322 1.21 -16.80 30.41
N VAL A 323 2.07 -16.28 29.55
CA VAL A 323 1.78 -16.15 28.12
C VAL A 323 2.15 -17.47 27.46
N LEU A 324 1.16 -18.13 26.85
CA LEU A 324 1.34 -19.43 26.20
C LEU A 324 1.96 -19.28 24.82
N ARG A 325 2.93 -20.15 24.52
CA ARG A 325 3.58 -20.31 23.22
C ARG A 325 3.05 -21.55 22.52
N ASN A 326 3.21 -21.58 21.20
CA ASN A 326 2.82 -22.73 20.41
C ASN A 326 3.56 -23.99 20.90
N ASN A 327 2.83 -25.09 21.09
CA ASN A 327 3.28 -26.35 21.67
C ASN A 327 3.57 -26.36 23.17
N ASP A 328 3.25 -25.30 23.93
CA ASP A 328 3.32 -25.37 25.39
C ASP A 328 2.38 -26.46 25.93
N ILE A 329 2.84 -27.12 27.00
CA ILE A 329 2.08 -28.17 27.68
C ILE A 329 1.66 -27.66 29.05
N ILE A 330 0.35 -27.57 29.26
CA ILE A 330 -0.26 -27.23 30.55
C ILE A 330 -0.61 -28.55 31.25
N SER A 331 -0.06 -28.79 32.44
CA SER A 331 -0.34 -29.99 33.24
C SER A 331 -1.28 -29.64 34.39
N LEU A 332 -2.39 -30.39 34.50
CA LEU A 332 -3.45 -30.22 35.51
C LEU A 332 -3.88 -31.61 35.99
N GLY A 333 -3.61 -31.95 37.26
CA GLY A 333 -3.88 -33.31 37.77
C GLY A 333 -3.10 -34.36 36.96
N SER A 334 -3.78 -35.40 36.48
CA SER A 334 -3.24 -36.44 35.59
C SER A 334 -3.38 -36.12 34.10
N HIS A 335 -3.79 -34.90 33.74
CA HIS A 335 -4.05 -34.50 32.36
C HIS A 335 -2.99 -33.51 31.83
N ARG A 336 -2.76 -33.56 30.51
CA ARG A 336 -1.90 -32.62 29.79
C ARG A 336 -2.71 -31.94 28.70
N LEU A 337 -2.59 -30.62 28.60
CA LEU A 337 -3.29 -29.79 27.64
C LEU A 337 -2.23 -29.12 26.77
N LYS A 338 -2.08 -29.58 25.52
CA LYS A 338 -1.14 -29.00 24.56
C LYS A 338 -1.82 -27.87 23.81
N ILE A 339 -1.21 -26.68 23.79
CA ILE A 339 -1.69 -25.58 22.95
C ILE A 339 -1.07 -25.64 21.56
N GLU A 340 -1.89 -25.48 20.53
CA GLU A 340 -1.45 -25.36 19.14
C GLU A 340 -2.02 -24.10 18.50
N ASN A 341 -1.32 -23.59 17.50
CA ASN A 341 -1.60 -22.33 16.80
C ASN A 341 -1.71 -21.10 17.72
N ALA A 342 -1.01 -21.11 18.86
CA ALA A 342 -0.93 -19.93 19.71
C ALA A 342 -0.27 -18.76 18.93
N PRO A 343 -0.85 -17.55 18.92
CA PRO A 343 -0.25 -16.42 18.22
C PRO A 343 1.11 -16.06 18.83
N ALA A 344 2.08 -15.71 17.98
CA ALA A 344 3.40 -15.30 18.43
C ALA A 344 3.33 -13.94 19.15
N ILE A 345 3.84 -13.90 20.39
CA ILE A 345 4.06 -12.67 21.18
C ILE A 345 5.56 -12.37 21.24
N SER A 346 5.94 -11.09 21.15
CA SER A 346 7.31 -10.63 21.39
C SER A 346 7.70 -10.76 22.87
N ASP A 347 8.98 -11.05 23.14
CA ASP A 347 9.46 -11.29 24.51
C ASP A 347 9.24 -10.09 25.45
N ASP A 348 9.44 -8.86 24.96
CA ASP A 348 9.17 -7.62 25.70
C ASP A 348 7.69 -7.50 26.11
N MET A 349 6.76 -7.82 25.22
CA MET A 349 5.33 -7.79 25.51
C MET A 349 4.93 -8.92 26.46
N ALA A 350 5.53 -10.11 26.30
CA ALA A 350 5.32 -11.23 27.23
C ALA A 350 5.81 -10.86 28.64
N GLU A 351 6.94 -10.17 28.74
CA GLU A 351 7.49 -9.71 30.01
C GLU A 351 6.64 -8.61 30.67
N LYS A 352 6.12 -7.66 29.89
CA LYS A 352 5.13 -6.68 30.38
C LYS A 352 3.85 -7.34 30.89
N ILE A 353 3.32 -8.35 30.18
CA ILE A 353 2.14 -9.12 30.63
C ILE A 353 2.45 -9.88 31.92
N ARG A 354 3.66 -10.47 32.04
CA ARG A 354 4.11 -11.15 33.25
C ARG A 354 4.23 -10.20 34.45
N ARG A 355 4.76 -8.99 34.25
CA ARG A 355 4.96 -7.97 35.30
C ARG A 355 3.73 -7.15 35.64
N ALA A 356 2.70 -7.14 34.79
CA ALA A 356 1.47 -6.42 35.06
C ALA A 356 0.70 -7.07 36.23
N ASP A 357 0.79 -6.45 37.40
CA ASP A 357 -0.05 -6.73 38.57
C ASP A 357 -1.51 -6.39 38.23
N THR A 358 -2.37 -7.40 38.22
CA THR A 358 -3.80 -7.38 38.61
C THR A 358 -4.60 -6.09 38.38
N LEU A 359 -4.52 -5.42 37.22
CA LEU A 359 -5.25 -4.14 37.00
C LEU A 359 -6.26 -4.10 35.85
N THR A 360 -6.45 -5.19 35.11
CA THR A 360 -7.58 -5.32 34.15
C THR A 360 -8.16 -6.73 34.07
N LEU A 361 -7.86 -7.59 35.05
CA LEU A 361 -8.19 -9.01 35.01
C LEU A 361 -9.12 -9.31 36.18
N LYS A 362 -10.39 -9.56 35.85
CA LYS A 362 -11.44 -9.96 36.79
C LYS A 362 -10.91 -11.01 37.75
N ASN A 363 -11.02 -10.75 39.05
CA ASN A 363 -10.63 -11.71 40.08
C ASN A 363 -11.59 -12.92 40.03
N LEU A 364 -11.25 -14.03 40.69
CA LEU A 364 -12.11 -15.23 40.78
C LEU A 364 -13.56 -14.89 41.17
N ASP A 365 -13.72 -13.92 42.06
CA ASP A 365 -15.02 -13.43 42.52
C ASP A 365 -15.78 -12.62 41.46
N ASP A 366 -15.08 -11.88 40.59
CA ASP A 366 -15.69 -11.16 39.47
C ASP A 366 -16.14 -12.11 38.37
N VAL A 367 -15.37 -13.18 38.11
CA VAL A 367 -15.76 -14.25 37.18
C VAL A 367 -16.98 -15.01 37.71
N ARG A 368 -17.00 -15.34 39.02
CA ARG A 368 -18.15 -15.94 39.70
C ARG A 368 -19.40 -15.05 39.65
N ARG A 369 -19.27 -13.74 39.93
CA ARG A 369 -20.38 -12.76 39.87
C ARG A 369 -20.90 -12.54 38.45
N SER A 370 -20.01 -12.48 37.45
CA SER A 370 -20.37 -12.28 36.04
C SER A 370 -21.17 -13.46 35.48
N ARG A 371 -20.85 -14.71 35.87
CA ARG A 371 -21.58 -15.90 35.45
C ARG A 371 -22.86 -16.16 36.26
N ALA A 372 -22.87 -15.86 37.56
CA ALA A 372 -24.11 -15.90 38.36
C ALA A 372 -25.18 -14.95 37.78
N ARG A 373 -24.78 -13.75 37.31
CA ARG A 373 -25.67 -12.80 36.62
C ARG A 373 -26.17 -13.31 35.27
N HIS A 374 -25.29 -13.92 34.45
CA HIS A 374 -25.71 -14.52 33.17
C HIS A 374 -26.68 -15.70 33.36
N ASN A 375 -26.52 -16.51 34.42
CA ASN A 375 -27.41 -17.63 34.71
C ASN A 375 -28.81 -17.18 35.14
N ILE A 376 -28.94 -16.08 35.89
CA ILE A 376 -30.25 -15.51 36.24
C ILE A 376 -31.00 -15.03 34.99
N VAL A 377 -30.29 -14.45 34.03
CA VAL A 377 -30.88 -13.99 32.75
C VAL A 377 -31.25 -15.16 31.85
N ALA A 378 -30.42 -16.20 31.76
CA ALA A 378 -30.70 -17.40 30.96
C ALA A 378 -31.84 -18.27 31.53
N MET A 379 -32.02 -18.29 32.86
CA MET A 379 -33.16 -18.97 33.51
C MET A 379 -34.47 -18.18 33.36
N LYS A 380 -34.43 -16.84 33.35
CA LYS A 380 -35.62 -15.99 33.09
C LYS A 380 -36.14 -16.06 31.66
N HIS A 381 -35.33 -16.46 30.69
CA HIS A 381 -35.75 -16.65 29.29
C HIS A 381 -36.28 -18.06 28.97
N ARG A 382 -36.34 -18.96 29.96
CA ARG A 382 -36.88 -20.33 29.82
C ARG A 382 -38.15 -20.58 30.65
N GLN A 383 -38.78 -19.53 31.19
CA GLN A 383 -40.11 -19.59 31.80
C GLN A 383 -41.14 -18.87 30.94
#